data_AF-A0A2M6WQW0-F1
#
_entry.id   AF-A0A2M6WQW0-F1
#
_cell.length_a   1.000
_cell.length_b   1.000
_cell.length_c   1.000
_cell.angle_alpha   90.00
_cell.angle_beta   90.00
_cell.angle_gamma   90.00
#
_symmetry.space_group_name_H-M   'P 1'
#
loop_
_entity.id
_entity.type
_entity.pdbx_description
1 polymer ?
#
loop_
_entity_poly.entity_id
_entity_poly.type
_entity_poly.pdbx_seq_one_letter_code
_entity_poly.pdbx_strand_id
1 'polypeptide(L)'
;MSDLKSLETVGVKIVYSIIAAPSRELMTVHYQKDDAWLIMVGDSILDFQKKHKLLINFNSLEYGQRVLQSLIDYNSDKLMKICILFGLDACTQARKIVGSINEPGTMRAKYSHDSDYEAALNIRATQNSIHCSGNASEAVFEINNFKLANLLPEFELNEYC
;
A
#
# COMPACT_ATOMS: atom_id res chain seq x y z
N MET A 1 2.08 13.15 16.63
CA MET A 1 2.83 13.84 15.55
C MET A 1 4.30 13.39 15.45
N SER A 2 4.68 12.23 16.02
CA SER A 2 6.08 11.75 16.10
C SER A 2 6.58 11.00 14.87
N ASP A 3 5.70 10.34 14.10
CA ASP A 3 6.14 9.29 13.17
C ASP A 3 6.39 9.82 11.76
N LEU A 4 5.63 10.81 11.27
CA LEU A 4 6.01 11.52 10.03
C LEU A 4 7.40 12.18 10.14
N LYS A 5 7.76 12.64 11.34
CA LYS A 5 9.11 13.14 11.63
C LYS A 5 10.18 12.05 11.47
N SER A 6 9.86 10.77 11.72
CA SER A 6 10.78 9.66 11.49
C SER A 6 11.17 9.51 10.02
N LEU A 7 10.28 9.88 9.09
CA LEU A 7 10.64 9.96 7.66
C LEU A 7 11.71 11.05 7.45
N GLU A 8 11.52 12.23 8.05
CA GLU A 8 12.50 13.31 7.93
C GLU A 8 13.86 13.00 8.56
N THR A 9 13.90 12.14 9.59
CA THR A 9 15.17 11.74 10.22
C THR A 9 16.09 10.90 9.33
N VAL A 10 15.55 10.25 8.29
CA VAL A 10 16.35 9.45 7.34
C VAL A 10 16.70 10.23 6.06
N GLY A 11 16.53 11.56 6.08
CA GLY A 11 16.94 12.43 4.97
C GLY A 11 15.93 12.59 3.85
N VAL A 12 14.72 12.02 3.97
CA VAL A 12 13.62 12.30 3.05
C VAL A 12 12.82 13.51 3.52
N LYS A 13 12.35 14.35 2.60
CA LYS A 13 11.54 15.55 2.91
C LYS A 13 10.10 15.32 2.48
N ILE A 14 9.15 15.80 3.27
CA ILE A 14 7.75 15.87 2.85
C ILE A 14 7.60 17.15 2.02
N VAL A 15 7.43 17.01 0.71
CA VAL A 15 7.31 18.16 -0.22
C VAL A 15 5.85 18.53 -0.50
N TYR A 16 4.92 17.61 -0.23
CA TYR A 16 3.49 17.84 -0.35
C TYR A 16 2.73 16.98 0.66
N SER A 17 1.61 17.50 1.17
CA SER A 17 0.71 16.77 2.07
C SER A 17 -0.72 17.27 1.89
N ILE A 18 -1.67 16.34 1.72
CA ILE A 18 -3.10 16.61 1.67
C ILE A 18 -3.87 15.59 2.51
N ILE A 19 -5.04 15.98 3.00
CA ILE A 19 -6.03 15.05 3.55
C ILE A 19 -7.18 14.99 2.53
N ALA A 20 -7.47 13.79 2.04
CA ALA A 20 -8.51 13.56 1.04
C ALA A 20 -9.23 12.23 1.28
N ALA A 21 -10.42 12.08 0.70
CA ALA A 21 -11.13 10.82 0.61
C ALA A 21 -11.16 10.39 -0.87
N PRO A 22 -10.24 9.50 -1.31
CA PRO A 22 -10.15 9.09 -2.71
C PRO A 22 -11.39 8.31 -3.16
N SER A 23 -11.89 8.59 -4.36
CA SER A 23 -13.02 7.84 -4.90
C SER A 23 -12.64 6.39 -5.19
N ARG A 24 -13.66 5.55 -5.31
CA ARG A 24 -13.49 4.16 -5.73
C ARG A 24 -12.76 4.03 -7.05
N GLU A 25 -13.11 4.84 -8.04
CA GLU A 25 -12.48 4.82 -9.37
C GLU A 25 -10.98 5.10 -9.27
N LEU A 26 -10.60 6.09 -8.46
CA LEU A 26 -9.19 6.41 -8.22
C LEU A 26 -8.45 5.25 -7.55
N MET A 27 -9.07 4.58 -6.57
CA MET A 27 -8.50 3.39 -5.92
C MET A 27 -8.40 2.19 -6.85
N THR A 28 -9.37 2.00 -7.76
CA THR A 28 -9.31 0.95 -8.79
C THR A 28 -8.12 1.14 -9.73
N VAL A 29 -7.86 2.38 -10.17
CA VAL A 29 -6.68 2.67 -11.00
C VAL A 29 -5.40 2.53 -10.18
N HIS A 30 -5.39 2.99 -8.92
CA HIS A 30 -4.23 2.90 -8.04
C HIS A 30 -3.81 1.44 -7.79
N TYR A 31 -4.76 0.55 -7.55
CA TYR A 31 -4.51 -0.89 -7.35
C TYR A 31 -4.63 -1.71 -8.63
N GLN A 32 -4.40 -1.13 -9.81
CA GLN A 32 -4.43 -1.88 -11.06
C GLN A 32 -3.34 -2.97 -11.05
N LYS A 33 -3.74 -4.21 -10.72
CA LYS A 33 -2.88 -5.39 -10.65
C LYS A 33 -3.13 -6.31 -11.85
N ASP A 34 -2.07 -6.97 -12.30
CA ASP A 34 -2.13 -7.94 -13.38
C ASP A 34 -2.54 -9.34 -12.89
N ASP A 35 -2.85 -10.22 -13.83
CA ASP A 35 -3.25 -11.59 -13.52
C ASP A 35 -2.15 -12.36 -12.77
N ALA A 36 -0.88 -12.04 -13.04
CA ALA A 36 0.25 -12.67 -12.35
C ALA A 36 0.22 -12.35 -10.85
N TRP A 37 -0.03 -11.09 -10.48
CA TRP A 37 -0.20 -10.69 -9.09
C TRP A 37 -1.45 -11.30 -8.46
N LEU A 38 -2.56 -11.34 -9.19
CA LEU A 38 -3.81 -11.95 -8.70
C LEU A 38 -3.63 -13.44 -8.40
N ILE A 39 -2.97 -14.18 -9.29
CA ILE A 39 -2.67 -15.60 -9.10
C ILE A 39 -1.74 -15.79 -7.89
N MET A 40 -0.68 -15.00 -7.79
CA MET A 40 0.27 -15.09 -6.67
C MET A 40 -0.42 -14.91 -5.30
N VAL A 41 -1.27 -13.88 -5.16
CA VAL A 41 -2.01 -13.64 -3.91
C VAL A 41 -3.05 -14.72 -3.69
N GLY A 42 -3.73 -15.14 -4.76
CA GLY A 42 -4.69 -16.23 -4.74
C GLY A 42 -4.12 -17.57 -4.27
N ASP A 43 -2.94 -17.93 -4.76
CA ASP A 43 -2.21 -19.12 -4.36
C ASP A 43 -1.87 -19.09 -2.87
N SER A 44 -1.48 -17.91 -2.35
CA SER A 44 -1.24 -17.74 -0.91
C SER A 44 -2.48 -18.01 -0.06
N ILE A 45 -3.66 -17.52 -0.49
CA ILE A 45 -4.94 -17.83 0.16
C ILE A 45 -5.26 -19.32 0.02
N LEU A 46 -5.12 -19.89 -1.17
CA LEU A 46 -5.41 -21.29 -1.42
C LEU A 46 -4.56 -22.22 -0.54
N ASP A 47 -3.28 -21.93 -0.40
CA ASP A 47 -2.37 -22.70 0.45
C ASP A 47 -2.69 -22.54 1.94
N PHE A 48 -3.14 -21.35 2.36
CA PHE A 48 -3.70 -21.16 3.69
C PHE A 48 -4.93 -22.04 3.93
N GLN A 49 -5.90 -22.05 3.01
CA GLN A 49 -7.11 -22.88 3.12
C GLN A 49 -6.77 -24.37 3.22
N LYS A 50 -5.84 -24.86 2.39
CA LYS A 50 -5.33 -26.25 2.42
C LYS A 50 -4.68 -26.57 3.77
N LYS A 51 -3.76 -25.73 4.22
CA LYS A 51 -3.01 -25.90 5.48
C LYS A 51 -3.95 -26.01 6.68
N HIS A 52 -5.02 -25.22 6.69
CA HIS A 52 -5.99 -25.16 7.78
C HIS A 52 -7.21 -26.06 7.57
N LYS A 53 -7.24 -26.89 6.52
CA LYS A 53 -8.34 -27.81 6.16
C LYS A 53 -9.70 -27.11 6.06
N LEU A 54 -9.67 -25.88 5.54
CA LEU A 54 -10.87 -25.07 5.30
C LEU A 54 -11.45 -25.39 3.91
N LEU A 55 -12.69 -24.97 3.68
CA LEU A 55 -13.38 -25.20 2.41
C LEU A 55 -12.75 -24.36 1.29
N ILE A 56 -12.35 -25.00 0.20
CA ILE A 56 -11.83 -24.35 -0.99
C ILE A 56 -13.02 -24.06 -1.92
N ASN A 57 -13.43 -22.79 -1.99
CA ASN A 57 -14.60 -22.36 -2.77
C ASN A 57 -14.25 -21.80 -4.16
N PHE A 58 -13.00 -21.38 -4.36
CA PHE A 58 -12.57 -20.61 -5.52
C PHE A 58 -11.21 -21.08 -6.02
N ASN A 59 -10.88 -20.76 -7.27
CA ASN A 59 -9.52 -20.91 -7.80
C ASN A 59 -8.63 -19.72 -7.39
N SER A 60 -7.32 -19.81 -7.67
CA SER A 60 -6.35 -18.77 -7.29
C SER A 60 -6.70 -17.40 -7.87
N LEU A 61 -7.05 -17.31 -9.15
CA LEU A 61 -7.41 -16.03 -9.77
C LEU A 61 -8.61 -15.38 -9.07
N GLU A 62 -9.65 -16.15 -8.78
CA GLU A 62 -10.85 -15.69 -8.06
C GLU A 62 -10.54 -15.26 -6.62
N TYR A 63 -9.67 -15.98 -5.90
CA TYR A 63 -9.22 -15.53 -4.57
C TYR A 63 -8.44 -14.22 -4.65
N GLY A 64 -7.53 -14.10 -5.62
CA GLY A 64 -6.77 -12.87 -5.88
C GLY A 64 -7.69 -11.69 -6.16
N GLN A 65 -8.70 -11.87 -7.01
CA GLN A 65 -9.69 -10.84 -7.32
C GLN A 65 -10.48 -10.38 -6.09
N ARG A 66 -10.85 -11.31 -5.20
CA ARG A 66 -11.54 -10.97 -3.94
C ARG A 66 -10.64 -10.17 -3.00
N VAL A 67 -9.38 -10.52 -2.89
CA VAL A 67 -8.40 -9.77 -2.10
C VAL A 67 -8.20 -8.37 -2.68
N LEU A 68 -8.03 -8.24 -4.00
CA LEU A 68 -7.96 -6.94 -4.68
C LEU A 68 -9.22 -6.10 -4.43
N GLN A 69 -10.39 -6.71 -4.54
CA GLN A 69 -11.65 -6.01 -4.32
C GLN A 69 -11.76 -5.50 -2.89
N SER A 70 -11.37 -6.31 -1.90
CA SER A 70 -11.34 -5.89 -0.50
C SER A 70 -10.37 -4.74 -0.25
N LEU A 71 -9.25 -4.66 -1.00
CA LEU A 71 -8.27 -3.60 -0.88
C LEU A 71 -8.82 -2.27 -1.44
N ILE A 72 -9.50 -2.33 -2.59
CA ILE A 72 -10.19 -1.17 -3.17
C ILE A 72 -11.30 -0.72 -2.23
N ASP A 73 -12.16 -1.62 -1.77
CA ASP A 73 -13.27 -1.31 -0.85
C ASP A 73 -12.75 -0.71 0.46
N TYR A 74 -11.63 -1.21 0.97
CA TYR A 74 -11.05 -0.71 2.21
C TYR A 74 -10.49 0.71 2.07
N ASN A 75 -10.00 1.14 0.91
CA ASN A 75 -9.39 2.47 0.75
C ASN A 75 -10.30 3.50 0.07
N SER A 76 -11.40 3.06 -0.55
CA SER A 76 -12.36 3.96 -1.21
C SER A 76 -13.14 4.79 -0.20
N ASP A 77 -13.34 6.07 -0.51
CA ASP A 77 -14.15 7.04 0.25
C ASP A 77 -13.75 7.22 1.73
N LYS A 78 -12.54 6.78 2.09
CA LYS A 78 -11.99 6.95 3.44
C LYS A 78 -11.03 8.12 3.49
N LEU A 79 -11.20 8.94 4.53
CA LEU A 79 -10.31 10.06 4.79
C LEU A 79 -8.89 9.54 5.12
N MET A 80 -7.93 9.92 4.30
CA MET A 80 -6.52 9.54 4.47
C MET A 80 -5.59 10.73 4.26
N LYS A 81 -4.43 10.66 4.89
CA LYS A 81 -3.35 11.61 4.67
C LYS A 81 -2.43 11.08 3.57
N ILE A 82 -2.30 11.86 2.50
CA ILE A 82 -1.45 11.54 1.35
C ILE A 82 -0.26 12.50 1.39
N CYS A 83 0.95 11.95 1.32
CA CYS A 83 2.20 12.69 1.35
C CYS A 83 3.04 12.35 0.13
N ILE A 84 3.78 13.34 -0.40
CA ILE A 84 4.84 13.11 -1.39
C ILE A 84 6.18 13.31 -0.68
N LEU A 85 7.03 12.30 -0.79
CA LEU A 85 8.36 12.28 -0.20
C LEU A 85 9.40 12.51 -1.29
N PHE A 86 10.41 13.33 -0.99
CA PHE A 86 11.51 13.63 -1.89
C PHE A 86 12.85 13.39 -1.19
N GLY A 87 13.78 12.72 -1.84
CA GLY A 87 15.13 12.50 -1.32
C GLY A 87 15.80 11.29 -1.95
N LEU A 88 17.09 11.11 -1.66
CA LEU A 88 17.85 9.97 -2.17
C LEU A 88 17.21 8.65 -1.72
N ASP A 89 16.90 7.79 -2.69
CA ASP A 89 16.22 6.50 -2.47
C ASP A 89 14.95 6.61 -1.61
N ALA A 90 14.13 7.64 -1.83
CA ALA A 90 13.00 7.98 -0.97
C ALA A 90 12.05 6.79 -0.76
N CYS A 91 11.71 6.04 -1.81
CA CYS A 91 10.89 4.83 -1.68
C CYS A 91 11.51 3.80 -0.73
N THR A 92 12.81 3.53 -0.85
CA THR A 92 13.52 2.56 -0.01
C THR A 92 13.59 3.03 1.45
N GLN A 93 13.93 4.30 1.68
CA GLN A 93 13.99 4.87 3.03
C GLN A 93 12.61 4.87 3.70
N ALA A 94 11.57 5.27 2.97
CA ALA A 94 10.20 5.27 3.48
C ALA A 94 9.73 3.84 3.82
N ARG A 95 9.96 2.86 2.94
CA ARG A 95 9.60 1.46 3.19
C ARG A 95 10.31 0.87 4.40
N LYS A 96 11.57 1.24 4.65
CA LYS A 96 12.32 0.83 5.86
C LYS A 96 11.63 1.31 7.14
N ILE A 97 11.15 2.56 7.17
CA ILE A 97 10.49 3.14 8.34
C ILE A 97 9.04 2.62 8.49
N VAL A 98 8.32 2.53 7.38
CA VAL A 98 6.94 2.00 7.36
C VAL A 98 6.93 0.55 7.82
N GLY A 99 7.87 -0.27 7.32
CA GLY A 99 8.15 -1.62 7.78
C GLY A 99 6.99 -2.62 7.60
N SER A 100 7.04 -3.73 8.33
CA SER A 100 6.00 -4.76 8.33
C SER A 100 5.23 -4.79 9.65
N ILE A 101 3.99 -5.30 9.67
CA ILE A 101 3.20 -5.41 10.92
C ILE A 101 3.90 -6.31 11.94
N ASN A 102 4.62 -7.32 11.47
CA ASN A 102 5.26 -8.33 12.32
C ASN A 102 6.60 -7.86 12.92
N GLU A 103 7.08 -6.68 12.56
CA GLU A 103 8.36 -6.14 13.02
C GLU A 103 8.12 -5.02 14.05
N PRO A 104 8.44 -5.26 15.33
CA PRO A 104 8.26 -4.26 16.38
C PRO A 104 8.99 -2.96 16.09
N GLY A 105 8.30 -1.83 16.33
CA GLY A 105 8.88 -0.49 16.19
C GLY A 105 8.66 0.17 14.83
N THR A 106 8.22 -0.59 13.82
CA THR A 106 7.81 -0.03 12.52
C THR A 106 6.50 0.73 12.62
N MET A 107 6.20 1.60 11.64
CA MET A 107 4.92 2.32 11.66
C MET A 107 3.73 1.36 11.54
N ARG A 108 3.82 0.32 10.70
CA ARG A 108 2.73 -0.64 10.54
C ARG A 108 2.44 -1.41 11.83
N ALA A 109 3.47 -1.83 12.57
CA ALA A 109 3.31 -2.49 13.86
C ALA A 109 2.71 -1.57 14.94
N LYS A 110 2.90 -0.24 14.84
CA LYS A 110 2.32 0.73 15.78
C LYS A 110 0.85 1.04 15.50
N TYR A 111 0.45 1.05 14.23
CA TYR A 111 -0.85 1.56 13.80
C TYR A 111 -1.82 0.48 13.31
N SER A 112 -1.36 -0.73 13.06
CA SER A 112 -2.21 -1.87 12.70
C SER A 112 -2.09 -2.98 13.73
N HIS A 113 -3.24 -3.57 14.07
CA HIS A 113 -3.36 -4.79 14.89
C HIS A 113 -3.83 -5.99 14.06
N ASP A 114 -3.90 -5.83 12.74
CA ASP A 114 -4.33 -6.90 11.83
C ASP A 114 -3.22 -7.95 11.64
N SER A 115 -3.55 -9.08 11.03
CA SER A 115 -2.56 -10.11 10.70
C SER A 115 -2.85 -10.78 9.37
N ASP A 116 -1.82 -11.32 8.74
CA ASP A 116 -1.98 -12.11 7.51
C ASP A 116 -2.84 -13.36 7.74
N TYR A 117 -2.85 -13.89 8.96
CA TYR A 117 -3.73 -15.00 9.35
C TYR A 117 -5.20 -14.59 9.29
N GLU A 118 -5.56 -13.49 9.97
CA GLU A 118 -6.94 -12.99 9.99
C GLU A 118 -7.39 -12.50 8.61
N ALA A 119 -6.49 -11.89 7.84
CA ALA A 119 -6.75 -11.47 6.48
C ALA A 119 -7.04 -12.67 5.56
N ALA A 120 -6.22 -13.71 5.63
CA ALA A 120 -6.40 -14.93 4.83
C ALA A 120 -7.66 -15.70 5.21
N LEU A 121 -7.94 -15.82 6.52
CA LEU A 121 -9.16 -16.46 7.04
C LEU A 121 -10.43 -15.80 6.50
N ASN A 122 -10.41 -14.47 6.38
CA ASN A 122 -11.52 -13.66 5.89
C ASN A 122 -11.46 -13.34 4.39
N ILE A 123 -10.49 -13.89 3.64
CA ILE A 123 -10.31 -13.69 2.19
C ILE A 123 -10.29 -12.19 1.84
N ARG A 124 -9.44 -11.44 2.54
CA ARG A 124 -9.27 -9.99 2.35
C ARG A 124 -7.81 -9.59 2.39
N ALA A 125 -7.51 -8.38 1.95
CA ALA A 125 -6.20 -7.78 2.13
C ALA A 125 -5.92 -7.48 3.61
N THR A 126 -4.66 -7.57 4.00
CA THR A 126 -4.18 -7.16 5.33
C THR A 126 -4.31 -5.64 5.47
N GLN A 127 -5.02 -5.20 6.50
CA GLN A 127 -5.31 -3.80 6.79
C GLN A 127 -4.16 -3.17 7.56
N ASN A 128 -3.11 -2.81 6.84
CA ASN A 128 -1.82 -2.43 7.41
C ASN A 128 -1.63 -0.91 7.66
N SER A 129 -2.71 -0.12 7.60
CA SER A 129 -2.79 1.33 7.82
C SER A 129 -2.00 2.25 6.87
N ILE A 130 -0.87 1.82 6.31
CA ILE A 130 0.03 2.69 5.54
C ILE A 130 0.45 2.00 4.24
N HIS A 131 0.14 2.68 3.12
CA HIS A 131 0.71 2.41 1.80
C HIS A 131 2.00 3.21 1.58
N CYS A 132 2.94 2.63 0.84
CA CYS A 132 4.15 3.28 0.38
C CYS A 132 4.53 2.67 -0.97
N SER A 133 4.85 3.51 -1.96
CA SER A 133 5.28 3.07 -3.29
C SER A 133 6.49 2.13 -3.18
N GLY A 134 6.52 1.10 -4.02
CA GLY A 134 7.55 0.08 -4.04
C GLY A 134 8.87 0.54 -4.67
N ASN A 135 8.78 1.46 -5.63
CA ASN A 135 9.91 2.00 -6.41
C ASN A 135 9.55 3.34 -7.06
N ALA A 136 10.55 4.01 -7.66
CA ALA A 136 10.41 5.31 -8.32
C ALA A 136 9.33 5.34 -9.41
N SER A 137 9.26 4.30 -10.25
CA SER A 137 8.29 4.24 -11.36
C SER A 137 6.86 4.15 -10.84
N GLU A 138 6.64 3.33 -9.81
CA GLU A 138 5.36 3.25 -9.11
C GLU A 138 5.00 4.57 -8.42
N ALA A 139 5.97 5.23 -7.76
CA ALA A 139 5.73 6.54 -7.14
C ALA A 139 5.29 7.61 -8.15
N VAL A 140 5.96 7.69 -9.31
CA VAL A 140 5.59 8.63 -10.39
C VAL A 140 4.19 8.32 -10.94
N PHE A 141 3.88 7.04 -11.17
CA PHE A 141 2.54 6.62 -11.60
C PHE A 141 1.48 7.04 -10.57
N GLU A 142 1.70 6.77 -9.29
CA GLU A 142 0.79 7.10 -8.21
C GLU A 142 0.58 8.62 -8.08
N ILE A 143 1.65 9.42 -8.08
CA ILE A 143 1.57 10.89 -8.02
C ILE A 143 0.72 11.45 -9.18
N ASN A 144 0.90 10.91 -10.38
CA ASN A 144 0.11 11.29 -11.56
C ASN A 144 -1.34 10.85 -11.45
N ASN A 145 -1.60 9.62 -10.99
CA ASN A 145 -2.95 9.10 -10.81
C ASN A 145 -3.75 9.97 -9.82
N PHE A 146 -3.11 10.40 -8.73
CA PHE A 146 -3.69 11.33 -7.75
C PHE A 146 -3.74 12.79 -8.24
N LYS A 147 -3.27 13.09 -9.46
CA LYS A 147 -3.22 14.43 -10.08
C LYS A 147 -2.44 15.46 -9.24
N LEU A 148 -1.42 15.00 -8.53
CA LEU A 148 -0.62 15.85 -7.64
C LEU A 148 0.64 16.41 -8.31
N ALA A 149 1.03 15.93 -9.48
CA ALA A 149 2.26 16.34 -10.17
C ALA A 149 2.33 17.87 -10.39
N ASN A 150 1.23 18.49 -10.79
CA ASN A 150 1.16 19.94 -11.03
C ASN A 150 1.23 20.80 -9.75
N LEU A 151 1.17 20.17 -8.58
CA LEU A 151 1.25 20.84 -7.28
C LEU A 151 2.65 20.76 -6.67
N LEU A 152 3.56 20.03 -7.33
CA LEU A 152 4.95 19.92 -6.90
C LEU A 152 5.75 21.11 -7.45
N PRO A 153 6.75 21.60 -6.68
CA PRO A 153 7.76 22.49 -7.24
C PRO A 153 8.47 21.81 -8.42
N GLU A 154 9.04 22.60 -9.35
CA GLU A 154 9.86 22.07 -10.43
C GLU A 154 11.05 21.27 -9.86
N PHE A 155 10.87 19.97 -9.79
CA PHE A 155 11.90 19.00 -9.42
C PHE A 155 11.96 17.95 -10.54
N GLU A 156 13.16 17.49 -10.87
CA GLU A 156 13.31 16.32 -11.72
C GLU A 156 12.84 15.08 -10.94
N LEU A 157 11.58 14.70 -11.13
CA LEU A 157 10.95 13.52 -10.50
C LEU A 157 11.74 12.22 -10.73
N ASN A 158 12.61 12.20 -11.73
CA ASN A 158 13.31 11.00 -12.18
C ASN A 158 14.64 10.74 -11.46
N GLU A 159 15.22 11.72 -10.75
CA GLU A 159 16.54 11.56 -10.12
C GLU A 159 16.50 11.27 -8.60
N TYR A 160 15.34 11.41 -7.94
CA TYR A 160 15.26 11.46 -6.47
C TYR A 160 13.97 10.86 -5.86
N CYS A 161 13.32 9.91 -6.54
CA CYS A 161 12.20 9.12 -6.00
C CYS A 161 12.60 7.68 -5.70
#